data_AF-A0A8J2MF91-F1
#
_entry.id   AF-A0A8J2MF91-F1
#
_cell.length_a   1.000
_cell.length_b   1.000
_cell.length_c   1.000
_cell.angle_alpha   90.00
_cell.angle_beta   90.00
_cell.angle_gamma   90.00
#
_symmetry.space_group_name_H-M   'P 1'
#
loop_
_entity.id
_entity.type
_entity.pdbx_description
1 polymer ?
#
loop_
_entity_poly.entity_id
_entity_poly.type
_entity_poly.pdbx_seq_one_letter_code
_entity_poly.pdbx_strand_id
1 'polypeptide(L)'
;MEITSLYISSPENFQKPTTEKSSDRDREKKETIRYILIWTEKNVKPLINLGEGRTVFIEKKCKWSNCYVTDDRNLLGDYTEFEAIIFGGTQLYLLRYKNDLPKRRDPNQKYIYATLESAAGYPVCTSFWNNFFNTTWTYRLDSTLFWPYFIIEDNNNITVGPKKNIIWKNISNMDPIDKDLKATIGLKSKAAAWFVSNCNTVSLREHFVKQLEEQMIVYGLELDVYGDCGKLQCSQINMKGCETMLQRNYYFYLAFENALSEDYVTEKILHALRYDTVPIVFGGANYTRFDTKY
;
A
#
# COMPACT_ATOMS: atom_id res chain seq x y z
N MET A 1 -14.78 -16.62 8.44
CA MET A 1 -13.78 -16.35 7.39
C MET A 1 -12.46 -16.42 8.10
N GLU A 2 -11.78 -17.56 8.06
CA GLU A 2 -10.35 -17.53 8.34
C GLU A 2 -9.74 -16.68 7.24
N ILE A 3 -9.26 -15.50 7.61
CA ILE A 3 -8.38 -14.73 6.77
C ILE A 3 -7.07 -15.51 6.77
N THR A 4 -6.96 -16.50 5.88
CA THR A 4 -5.82 -17.43 5.82
C THR A 4 -4.54 -16.73 5.38
N SER A 5 -4.64 -15.54 4.78
CA SER A 5 -3.52 -14.61 4.65
C SER A 5 -3.96 -13.17 4.34
N LEU A 6 -3.44 -12.20 5.09
CA LEU A 6 -3.37 -10.79 4.69
C LEU A 6 -1.92 -10.49 4.34
N TYR A 7 -1.60 -10.56 3.05
CA TYR A 7 -0.29 -10.19 2.56
C TYR A 7 -0.17 -8.67 2.54
N ILE A 8 0.76 -8.13 3.32
CA ILE A 8 1.33 -6.81 3.01
C ILE A 8 1.92 -6.96 1.60
N SER A 9 1.59 -6.06 0.69
CA SER A 9 2.14 -6.06 -0.66
C SER A 9 3.67 -5.82 -0.61
N SER A 10 4.43 -6.88 -0.35
CA SER A 10 5.71 -7.08 -1.02
C SER A 10 5.38 -7.45 -2.48
N PRO A 11 6.22 -7.14 -3.48
CA PRO A 11 6.00 -7.47 -4.91
C PRO A 11 5.82 -8.97 -5.23
N GLU A 12 5.58 -9.82 -4.23
CA GLU A 12 5.69 -11.27 -4.29
C GLU A 12 4.52 -11.98 -4.94
N ASN A 13 3.32 -11.38 -5.01
CA ASN A 13 2.11 -12.10 -5.44
C ASN A 13 1.33 -11.47 -6.61
N PHE A 14 1.97 -10.75 -7.54
CA PHE A 14 1.31 -10.34 -8.79
C PHE A 14 1.41 -11.42 -9.89
N GLN A 15 0.46 -12.35 -9.95
CA GLN A 15 0.25 -13.30 -11.06
C GLN A 15 -1.18 -13.88 -11.02
N LYS A 16 -1.98 -14.10 -12.08
CA LYS A 16 -1.85 -14.23 -13.55
C LYS A 16 -3.19 -13.84 -14.23
N PRO A 17 -3.23 -13.47 -15.51
CA PRO A 17 -4.41 -13.65 -16.35
C PRO A 17 -4.49 -15.09 -16.90
N THR A 18 -5.72 -15.58 -16.99
CA THR A 18 -6.18 -16.91 -17.41
C THR A 18 -5.62 -17.41 -18.74
N THR A 19 -5.31 -18.70 -18.78
CA THR A 19 -4.78 -19.45 -19.93
C THR A 19 -5.88 -19.81 -20.93
N GLU A 20 -5.76 -19.33 -22.17
CA GLU A 20 -6.24 -20.07 -23.34
C GLU A 20 -5.05 -20.82 -23.96
N LYS A 21 -5.24 -22.12 -24.18
CA LYS A 21 -4.27 -23.00 -24.84
C LYS A 21 -4.29 -22.70 -26.34
N SER A 22 -3.16 -22.33 -26.92
CA SER A 22 -2.83 -22.73 -28.28
C SER A 22 -1.44 -23.33 -28.29
N SER A 23 -1.34 -24.49 -28.92
CA SER A 23 -0.11 -25.25 -29.12
C SER A 23 0.83 -24.52 -30.08
N ASP A 24 2.06 -24.97 -29.98
CA ASP A 24 3.06 -25.09 -31.03
C ASP A 24 4.33 -24.26 -30.90
N ARG A 25 5.39 -25.06 -31.05
CA ARG A 25 6.81 -24.78 -30.96
C ARG A 25 7.21 -23.85 -32.12
N ASP A 26 8.38 -23.25 -31.97
CA ASP A 26 9.04 -22.32 -32.90
C ASP A 26 8.59 -20.86 -32.81
N ARG A 27 9.18 -20.14 -31.85
CA ARG A 27 9.63 -18.74 -32.01
C ARG A 27 10.59 -18.38 -30.88
N GLU A 28 11.84 -18.81 -31.02
CA GLU A 28 12.97 -18.12 -30.38
C GLU A 28 13.21 -16.80 -31.12
N LYS A 29 12.26 -15.87 -31.01
CA LYS A 29 12.55 -14.46 -31.28
C LYS A 29 13.45 -14.01 -30.15
N LYS A 30 14.67 -13.59 -30.47
CA LYS A 30 15.59 -12.89 -29.58
C LYS A 30 14.82 -11.67 -29.03
N GLU A 31 14.17 -11.81 -27.87
CA GLU A 31 13.31 -10.76 -27.34
C GLU A 31 14.17 -9.53 -27.05
N THR A 32 13.91 -8.45 -27.76
CA THR A 32 14.57 -7.16 -27.53
C THR A 32 14.36 -6.74 -26.08
N ILE A 33 15.44 -6.34 -25.41
CA ILE A 33 15.37 -5.84 -24.03
C ILE A 33 14.66 -4.49 -24.04
N ARG A 34 13.71 -4.34 -23.12
CA ARG A 34 12.97 -3.10 -22.84
C ARG A 34 13.62 -2.40 -21.65
N TYR A 35 14.03 -1.17 -21.80
CA TYR A 35 14.72 -0.40 -20.77
C TYR A 35 13.76 0.54 -20.04
N ILE A 36 13.86 0.51 -18.71
CA ILE A 36 13.04 1.30 -17.79
C ILE A 36 13.99 2.18 -16.97
N LEU A 37 13.84 3.48 -17.10
CA LEU A 37 14.62 4.46 -16.33
C LEU A 37 13.86 4.88 -15.08
N ILE A 38 14.51 4.81 -13.92
CA ILE A 38 14.05 5.51 -12.71
C ILE A 38 14.72 6.88 -12.70
N TRP A 39 13.95 7.95 -12.88
CA TRP A 39 14.49 9.31 -12.99
C TRP A 39 14.89 9.90 -11.64
N THR A 40 14.12 9.59 -10.60
CA THR A 40 14.31 10.04 -9.22
C THR A 40 15.17 9.04 -8.42
N GLU A 41 15.44 9.32 -7.14
CA GLU A 41 16.12 8.34 -6.29
C GLU A 41 15.29 7.05 -6.16
N LYS A 42 15.93 5.89 -6.34
CA LYS A 42 15.27 4.57 -6.30
C LYS A 42 15.00 4.04 -4.89
N ASN A 43 15.54 4.67 -3.85
CA ASN A 43 15.41 4.27 -2.44
C ASN A 43 14.01 4.54 -1.82
N VAL A 44 13.06 5.09 -2.57
CA VAL A 44 11.69 5.34 -2.10
C VAL A 44 10.72 4.26 -2.56
N LYS A 45 9.67 3.99 -1.79
CA LYS A 45 8.57 3.11 -2.25
C LYS A 45 7.69 3.85 -3.28
N PRO A 46 7.18 3.18 -4.33
CA PRO A 46 7.35 1.75 -4.63
C PRO A 46 8.65 1.41 -5.40
N LEU A 47 9.47 2.39 -5.77
CA LEU A 47 10.63 2.24 -6.67
C LEU A 47 11.71 1.29 -6.15
N ILE A 48 11.95 1.27 -4.84
CA ILE A 48 12.96 0.42 -4.20
C ILE A 48 12.78 -1.07 -4.52
N ASN A 49 11.54 -1.47 -4.80
CA ASN A 49 11.18 -2.85 -5.12
C ASN A 49 11.56 -3.28 -6.54
N LEU A 50 11.90 -2.36 -7.43
CA LEU A 50 12.29 -2.68 -8.82
C LEU A 50 13.75 -3.17 -8.92
N GLY A 51 14.60 -2.81 -7.96
CA GLY A 51 16.03 -3.15 -8.00
C GLY A 51 16.74 -2.55 -9.21
N GLU A 52 17.84 -3.20 -9.62
CA GLU A 52 18.65 -2.84 -10.78
C GLU A 52 18.70 -4.04 -11.75
N GLY A 53 18.71 -3.76 -13.06
CA GLY A 53 18.79 -4.76 -14.11
C GLY A 53 17.50 -5.56 -14.28
N ARG A 54 17.64 -6.87 -14.49
CA ARG A 54 16.54 -7.78 -14.86
C ARG A 54 16.06 -8.65 -13.69
N THR A 55 16.76 -8.58 -12.57
CA THR A 55 16.67 -9.54 -11.46
C THR A 55 15.24 -9.68 -10.94
N VAL A 56 14.56 -8.55 -10.67
CA VAL A 56 13.19 -8.57 -10.14
C VAL A 56 12.23 -9.34 -11.05
N PHE A 57 12.35 -9.21 -12.38
CA PHE A 57 11.43 -9.87 -13.31
C PHE A 57 11.69 -11.37 -13.42
N ILE A 58 12.95 -11.79 -13.27
CA ILE A 58 13.35 -13.20 -13.31
C ILE A 58 12.95 -13.89 -12.01
N GLU A 59 13.31 -13.31 -10.86
CA GLU A 59 13.07 -13.91 -9.55
C GLU A 59 11.58 -13.98 -9.20
N LYS A 60 10.81 -12.94 -9.57
CA LYS A 60 9.34 -12.94 -9.42
C LYS A 60 8.63 -13.75 -10.50
N LYS A 61 9.37 -14.43 -11.39
CA LYS A 61 8.83 -15.26 -12.49
C LYS A 61 7.79 -14.53 -13.32
N CYS A 62 8.03 -13.24 -13.59
CA CYS A 62 7.11 -12.40 -14.35
C CYS A 62 6.85 -12.98 -15.75
N LYS A 63 5.65 -12.73 -16.29
CA LYS A 63 5.30 -13.13 -17.67
C LYS A 63 6.31 -12.62 -18.70
N TRP A 64 6.84 -11.42 -18.46
CA TRP A 64 7.89 -10.81 -19.26
C TRP A 64 9.12 -10.59 -18.38
N SER A 65 10.26 -11.10 -18.82
CA SER A 65 11.56 -10.99 -18.15
C SER A 65 12.61 -10.27 -18.99
N ASN A 66 12.23 -9.77 -20.16
CA ASN A 66 13.05 -8.97 -21.06
C ASN A 66 13.04 -7.47 -20.71
N CYS A 67 12.73 -7.11 -19.46
CA CYS A 67 12.79 -5.72 -18.95
C CYS A 67 14.08 -5.50 -18.15
N TYR A 68 14.73 -4.35 -18.34
CA TYR A 68 15.93 -3.91 -17.64
C TYR A 68 15.68 -2.57 -16.94
N VAL A 69 15.81 -2.52 -15.61
CA VAL A 69 15.64 -1.30 -14.81
C VAL A 69 17.00 -0.66 -14.54
N THR A 70 17.08 0.67 -14.60
CA THR A 70 18.28 1.41 -14.20
C THR A 70 17.94 2.81 -13.71
N ASP A 71 18.84 3.43 -12.94
CA ASP A 71 18.85 4.87 -12.65
C ASP A 71 19.94 5.64 -13.43
N ASP A 72 20.72 4.95 -14.27
CA ASP A 72 21.67 5.60 -15.18
C ASP A 72 20.95 6.20 -16.40
N ARG A 73 20.75 7.52 -16.35
CA ARG A 73 20.09 8.31 -17.41
C ARG A 73 20.86 8.31 -18.74
N ASN A 74 22.13 7.94 -18.74
CA ASN A 74 23.00 7.96 -19.91
C ASN A 74 23.25 6.55 -20.49
N LEU A 75 22.67 5.49 -19.92
CA LEU A 75 22.95 4.10 -20.32
C LEU A 75 22.74 3.85 -21.81
N LEU A 76 21.71 4.47 -22.41
CA LEU A 76 21.38 4.36 -23.84
C LEU A 76 21.92 5.53 -24.68
N GLY A 77 22.81 6.36 -24.10
CA GLY A 77 23.28 7.62 -24.69
C GLY A 77 22.26 8.76 -24.59
N ASP A 78 20.97 8.44 -24.56
CA ASP A 78 19.87 9.40 -24.53
C ASP A 78 18.67 8.87 -23.75
N TYR A 79 18.13 9.67 -22.82
CA TYR A 79 16.98 9.28 -22.02
C TYR A 79 15.69 9.15 -22.84
N THR A 80 15.64 9.64 -24.08
CA THR A 80 14.48 9.42 -24.97
C THR A 80 14.37 7.99 -25.50
N GLU A 81 15.45 7.20 -25.43
CA GLU A 81 15.49 5.81 -25.92
C GLU A 81 14.87 4.81 -24.95
N PHE A 82 14.64 5.18 -23.69
CA PHE A 82 13.98 4.32 -22.71
C PHE A 82 12.49 4.21 -23.01
N GLU A 83 11.92 3.00 -22.95
CA GLU A 83 10.47 2.83 -23.16
C GLU A 83 9.62 3.42 -22.05
N ALA A 84 10.14 3.44 -20.82
CA ALA A 84 9.47 4.02 -19.67
C ALA A 84 10.44 4.83 -18.79
N ILE A 85 9.95 5.94 -18.27
CA ILE A 85 10.62 6.77 -17.28
C ILE A 85 9.71 6.90 -16.06
N ILE A 86 10.19 6.48 -14.89
CA ILE A 86 9.44 6.45 -13.64
C ILE A 86 9.91 7.58 -12.72
N PHE A 87 8.94 8.31 -12.16
CA PHE A 87 9.17 9.43 -11.24
C PHE A 87 8.52 9.14 -9.89
N GLY A 88 9.31 9.19 -8.82
CA GLY A 88 8.83 9.08 -7.45
C GLY A 88 8.04 10.32 -7.06
N GLY A 89 6.75 10.16 -6.74
CA GLY A 89 5.83 11.25 -6.47
C GLY A 89 6.25 12.16 -5.32
N THR A 90 6.84 11.57 -4.27
CA THR A 90 7.35 12.29 -3.10
C THR A 90 8.55 13.18 -3.41
N GLN A 91 9.21 12.98 -4.56
CA GLN A 91 10.43 13.69 -4.95
C GLN A 91 10.19 14.74 -6.03
N LEU A 92 8.95 14.89 -6.53
CA LEU A 92 8.65 15.83 -7.61
C LEU A 92 8.96 17.29 -7.28
N TYR A 93 8.78 17.69 -6.01
CA TYR A 93 9.14 19.03 -5.56
C TYR A 93 10.65 19.31 -5.71
N LEU A 94 11.50 18.30 -5.47
CA LEU A 94 12.95 18.41 -5.63
C LEU A 94 13.34 18.55 -7.09
N LEU A 95 12.70 17.78 -8.00
CA LEU A 95 12.95 17.90 -9.43
C LEU A 95 12.66 19.31 -9.92
N ARG A 96 11.54 19.89 -9.48
CA ARG A 96 11.18 21.27 -9.82
C ARG A 96 12.18 22.27 -9.24
N TYR A 97 12.54 22.14 -7.96
CA TYR A 97 13.48 23.05 -7.30
C TYR A 97 14.87 23.02 -7.96
N LYS A 98 15.35 21.84 -8.33
CA LYS A 98 16.66 21.65 -8.98
C LYS A 98 16.63 21.86 -10.49
N ASN A 99 15.47 22.13 -11.09
CA ASN A 99 15.26 22.17 -12.54
C ASN A 99 15.77 20.90 -13.26
N ASP A 100 15.54 19.74 -12.65
CA ASP A 100 16.03 18.43 -13.06
C ASP A 100 14.93 17.60 -13.73
N LEU A 101 14.15 18.21 -14.60
CA LEU A 101 13.14 17.51 -15.40
C LEU A 101 13.68 17.20 -16.80
N PRO A 102 13.27 16.07 -17.41
CA PRO A 102 13.55 15.82 -18.82
C PRO A 102 13.05 16.99 -19.67
N LYS A 103 13.91 17.50 -20.55
CA LYS A 103 13.61 18.68 -21.39
C LYS A 103 12.90 18.31 -22.68
N ARG A 104 12.94 17.04 -23.06
CA ARG A 104 12.30 16.47 -24.24
C ARG A 104 11.71 15.12 -23.87
N ARG A 105 10.87 14.61 -24.75
CA ARG A 105 10.17 13.35 -24.55
C ARG A 105 9.86 12.76 -25.92
N ASP A 106 10.19 11.49 -26.10
CA ASP A 106 9.64 10.76 -27.25
C ASP A 106 8.15 10.45 -27.00
N PRO A 107 7.25 10.68 -27.97
CA PRO A 107 5.80 10.50 -27.79
C PRO A 107 5.38 9.08 -27.35
N ASN A 108 6.20 8.07 -27.61
CA ASN A 108 5.92 6.68 -27.26
C ASN A 108 6.35 6.34 -25.83
N GLN A 109 7.15 7.18 -25.16
CA GLN A 109 7.60 6.91 -23.79
C GLN A 109 6.46 6.97 -22.80
N LYS A 110 6.46 6.01 -21.86
CA LYS A 110 5.60 6.06 -20.68
C LYS A 110 6.28 6.89 -19.59
N TYR A 111 5.72 8.04 -19.26
CA TYR A 111 6.13 8.82 -18.10
C TYR A 111 5.21 8.44 -16.95
N ILE A 112 5.76 7.70 -16.00
CA ILE A 112 5.02 7.01 -14.95
C ILE A 112 5.14 7.82 -13.65
N TYR A 113 4.01 8.33 -13.17
CA TYR A 113 3.92 8.90 -11.83
C TYR A 113 3.76 7.77 -10.81
N ALA A 114 4.77 7.53 -9.97
CA ALA A 114 4.77 6.42 -9.02
C ALA A 114 4.76 6.92 -7.58
N THR A 115 3.73 6.57 -6.80
CA THR A 115 3.67 6.91 -5.37
C THR A 115 2.77 5.95 -4.59
N LEU A 116 3.14 5.69 -3.35
CA LEU A 116 2.25 5.13 -2.35
C LEU A 116 1.69 6.19 -1.39
N GLU A 117 2.29 7.38 -1.35
CA GLU A 117 1.85 8.44 -0.45
C GLU A 117 0.57 9.12 -0.94
N SER A 118 -0.26 9.54 0.02
CA SER A 118 -1.54 10.20 -0.25
C SER A 118 -1.42 11.48 -1.07
N ALA A 119 -2.41 11.74 -1.93
CA ALA A 119 -2.48 12.97 -2.73
C ALA A 119 -2.61 14.24 -1.87
N ALA A 120 -3.19 14.13 -0.67
CA ALA A 120 -3.27 15.26 0.27
C ALA A 120 -1.92 15.54 0.97
N GLY A 121 -1.10 14.51 1.21
CA GLY A 121 0.25 14.68 1.77
C GLY A 121 1.28 15.16 0.76
N TYR A 122 1.16 14.71 -0.50
CA TYR A 122 2.07 15.09 -1.60
C TYR A 122 1.27 15.55 -2.82
N PRO A 123 0.69 16.76 -2.78
CA PRO A 123 -0.18 17.25 -3.84
C PRO A 123 0.58 17.50 -5.13
N VAL A 124 0.06 16.94 -6.23
CA VAL A 124 0.53 17.18 -7.60
C VAL A 124 -0.47 18.00 -8.43
N CYS A 125 -1.52 18.51 -7.79
CA CYS A 125 -2.65 19.23 -8.38
C CYS A 125 -2.30 20.67 -8.80
N THR A 126 -1.24 20.84 -9.57
CA THR A 126 -0.81 22.14 -10.11
C THR A 126 -0.72 22.05 -11.63
N SER A 127 -0.99 23.15 -12.33
CA SER A 127 -0.93 23.20 -13.80
C SER A 127 0.45 22.83 -14.37
N PHE A 128 1.50 22.92 -13.56
CA PHE A 128 2.86 22.51 -13.91
C PHE A 128 2.96 21.04 -14.36
N TRP A 129 2.18 20.14 -13.75
CA TRP A 129 2.22 18.70 -14.06
C TRP A 129 1.19 18.29 -15.10
N ASN A 130 0.40 19.22 -15.64
CA ASN A 130 -0.61 18.91 -16.65
C ASN A 130 0.06 18.28 -17.88
N ASN A 131 -0.46 17.13 -18.31
CA ASN A 131 0.04 16.36 -19.45
C ASN A 131 1.49 15.87 -19.33
N PHE A 132 2.14 16.00 -18.16
CA PHE A 132 3.50 15.52 -17.96
C PHE A 132 3.55 13.99 -17.85
N PHE A 133 2.66 13.41 -17.04
CA PHE A 133 2.53 11.97 -16.89
C PHE A 133 1.42 11.42 -17.80
N ASN A 134 1.67 10.26 -18.42
CA ASN A 134 0.64 9.54 -19.21
C ASN A 134 0.30 8.15 -18.64
N THR A 135 0.94 7.78 -17.53
CA THR A 135 0.70 6.54 -16.79
C THR A 135 0.81 6.85 -15.31
N THR A 136 -0.08 6.28 -14.50
CA THR A 136 0.03 6.33 -13.04
C THR A 136 0.36 4.94 -12.49
N TRP A 137 1.18 4.89 -11.45
CA TRP A 137 1.49 3.68 -10.69
C TRP A 137 1.30 3.94 -9.19
N THR A 138 0.08 3.75 -8.72
CA THR A 138 -0.35 4.24 -7.39
C THR A 138 -1.35 3.30 -6.71
N TYR A 139 -1.67 3.59 -5.45
CA TYR A 139 -2.68 2.89 -4.65
C TYR A 139 -4.13 3.15 -5.07
N ARG A 140 -4.39 4.10 -5.97
CA ARG A 140 -5.77 4.39 -6.41
C ARG A 140 -6.31 3.25 -7.28
N LEU A 141 -7.59 2.91 -7.10
CA LEU A 141 -8.21 1.80 -7.85
C LEU A 141 -8.41 2.08 -9.34
N ASP A 142 -8.21 3.33 -9.78
CA ASP A 142 -8.24 3.74 -11.19
C ASP A 142 -6.85 4.09 -11.75
N SER A 143 -5.79 3.76 -11.02
CA SER A 143 -4.43 3.92 -11.51
C SER A 143 -4.19 3.02 -12.73
N THR A 144 -3.45 3.50 -13.73
CA THR A 144 -3.10 2.70 -14.93
C THR A 144 -2.37 1.41 -14.54
N LEU A 145 -1.43 1.53 -13.59
CA LEU A 145 -0.76 0.44 -12.92
C LEU A 145 -1.19 0.48 -11.46
N PHE A 146 -1.94 -0.52 -11.03
CA PHE A 146 -2.45 -0.56 -9.67
C PHE A 146 -1.41 -1.14 -8.69
N TRP A 147 -1.13 -0.41 -7.60
CA TRP A 147 -0.19 -0.83 -6.56
C TRP A 147 -0.79 -0.60 -5.16
N PRO A 148 -1.60 -1.56 -4.66
CA PRO A 148 -2.19 -1.45 -3.34
C PRO A 148 -1.16 -1.72 -2.24
N TYR A 149 -1.51 -1.37 -1.00
CA TYR A 149 -0.77 -1.78 0.20
C TYR A 149 -0.97 -3.25 0.58
N PHE A 150 -2.07 -3.86 0.11
CA PHE A 150 -2.40 -5.25 0.30
C PHE A 150 -3.43 -5.72 -0.72
N ILE A 151 -3.49 -7.02 -0.91
CA ILE A 151 -4.55 -7.70 -1.65
C ILE A 151 -5.32 -8.60 -0.70
N ILE A 152 -6.55 -8.90 -1.06
CA ILE A 152 -7.44 -9.76 -0.29
C ILE A 152 -7.72 -10.96 -1.17
N GLU A 153 -7.41 -12.13 -0.65
CA GLU A 153 -7.59 -13.41 -1.34
C GLU A 153 -8.64 -14.25 -0.59
N ASP A 154 -9.37 -15.06 -1.33
CA ASP A 154 -10.21 -16.09 -0.73
C ASP A 154 -9.39 -17.35 -0.38
N ASN A 155 -10.06 -18.35 0.21
CA ASN A 155 -9.41 -19.61 0.59
C ASN A 155 -8.88 -20.42 -0.61
N ASN A 156 -9.19 -20.03 -1.85
CA ASN A 156 -8.67 -20.64 -3.08
C ASN A 156 -7.54 -19.81 -3.70
N ASN A 157 -7.01 -18.82 -2.98
CA ASN A 157 -6.01 -17.86 -3.43
C ASN A 157 -6.47 -17.02 -4.64
N ILE A 158 -7.78 -16.74 -4.73
CA ILE A 158 -8.34 -15.86 -5.76
C ILE A 158 -8.41 -14.45 -5.18
N THR A 159 -7.78 -13.48 -5.85
CA THR A 159 -7.86 -12.07 -5.47
C THR A 159 -9.30 -11.55 -5.58
N VAL A 160 -9.90 -11.22 -4.44
CA VAL A 160 -11.25 -10.65 -4.35
C VAL A 160 -11.24 -9.12 -4.29
N GLY A 161 -10.18 -8.52 -3.75
CA GLY A 161 -10.06 -7.08 -3.58
C GLY A 161 -8.64 -6.61 -3.29
N PRO A 162 -8.44 -5.29 -3.13
CA PRO A 162 -9.47 -4.25 -3.24
C PRO A 162 -9.90 -3.99 -4.70
N LYS A 163 -11.19 -3.66 -4.91
CA LYS A 163 -11.75 -3.33 -6.23
C LYS A 163 -12.98 -2.42 -6.11
N LYS A 164 -13.27 -1.64 -7.16
CA LYS A 164 -14.42 -0.69 -7.15
C LYS A 164 -15.76 -1.37 -6.86
N ASN A 165 -15.99 -2.53 -7.47
CA ASN A 165 -17.21 -3.33 -7.33
C ASN A 165 -16.87 -4.66 -6.67
N ILE A 166 -16.88 -4.69 -5.34
CA ILE A 166 -16.62 -5.90 -4.57
C ILE A 166 -17.93 -6.55 -4.11
N ILE A 167 -17.97 -7.87 -4.16
CA ILE A 167 -19.06 -8.68 -3.62
C ILE A 167 -18.44 -9.52 -2.52
N TRP A 168 -18.75 -9.16 -1.28
CA TRP A 168 -18.27 -9.88 -0.12
C TRP A 168 -19.06 -11.17 0.10
N LYS A 169 -18.40 -12.17 0.70
CA LYS A 169 -19.07 -13.38 1.15
C LYS A 169 -20.15 -13.00 2.18
N ASN A 170 -21.35 -13.53 2.02
CA ASN A 170 -22.42 -13.32 3.00
C ASN A 170 -21.99 -13.89 4.37
N ILE A 171 -22.29 -13.16 5.46
CA ILE A 171 -21.97 -13.53 6.84
C ILE A 171 -22.53 -14.90 7.20
N SER A 172 -23.73 -15.25 6.72
CA SER A 172 -24.34 -16.56 6.94
C SER A 172 -23.51 -17.74 6.39
N ASN A 173 -22.58 -17.46 5.48
CA ASN A 173 -21.70 -18.46 4.88
C ASN A 173 -20.27 -18.41 5.49
N MET A 174 -20.02 -17.60 6.51
CA MET A 174 -18.72 -17.55 7.17
C MET A 174 -18.57 -18.69 8.18
N ASP A 175 -17.37 -19.27 8.23
CA ASP A 175 -17.03 -20.27 9.25
C ASP A 175 -17.13 -19.66 10.66
N PRO A 176 -17.56 -20.45 11.66
CA PRO A 176 -17.64 -19.99 13.04
C PRO A 176 -16.27 -19.57 13.57
N ILE A 177 -16.29 -18.72 14.59
CA ILE A 177 -15.08 -18.26 15.27
C ILE A 177 -14.39 -19.44 15.94
N ASP A 178 -13.07 -19.54 15.77
CA ASP A 178 -12.24 -20.56 16.40
C ASP A 178 -12.24 -20.44 17.95
N LYS A 179 -12.02 -21.58 18.64
CA LYS A 179 -12.04 -21.64 20.11
C LYS A 179 -10.91 -20.82 20.75
N ASP A 180 -9.72 -20.81 20.15
CA ASP A 180 -8.56 -20.08 20.65
C ASP A 180 -8.76 -18.57 20.47
N LEU A 181 -9.37 -18.16 19.35
CA LEU A 181 -9.77 -16.76 19.14
C LEU A 181 -10.83 -16.34 20.18
N LYS A 182 -11.83 -17.19 20.45
CA LYS A 182 -12.83 -16.92 21.49
C LYS A 182 -12.21 -16.80 22.89
N ALA A 183 -11.25 -17.66 23.21
CA ALA A 183 -10.50 -17.58 24.47
C ALA A 183 -9.68 -16.29 24.55
N THR A 184 -9.02 -15.90 23.46
CA THR A 184 -8.24 -14.66 23.36
C THR A 184 -9.11 -13.43 23.55
N ILE A 185 -10.29 -13.39 22.92
CA ILE A 185 -11.26 -12.30 23.12
C ILE A 185 -11.71 -12.21 24.58
N GLY A 186 -11.91 -13.34 25.26
CA GLY A 186 -12.30 -13.39 26.67
C GLY A 186 -11.24 -12.86 27.65
N LEU A 187 -9.99 -12.70 27.22
CA LEU A 187 -8.90 -12.13 28.05
C LEU A 187 -8.78 -10.61 27.90
N LYS A 188 -9.39 -10.02 26.88
CA LYS A 188 -9.29 -8.58 26.60
C LYS A 188 -10.02 -7.77 27.66
N SER A 189 -9.45 -6.64 28.05
CA SER A 189 -10.00 -5.77 29.10
C SER A 189 -9.96 -4.28 28.76
N LYS A 190 -9.08 -3.87 27.84
CA LYS A 190 -8.91 -2.48 27.42
C LYS A 190 -9.69 -2.21 26.14
N ALA A 191 -10.27 -1.01 26.03
CA ALA A 191 -11.14 -0.69 24.90
C ALA A 191 -10.33 -0.57 23.61
N ALA A 192 -9.39 0.38 23.52
CA ALA A 192 -8.70 0.65 22.27
C ALA A 192 -7.21 0.96 22.46
N ALA A 193 -6.41 0.63 21.46
CA ALA A 193 -5.02 1.05 21.36
C ALA A 193 -4.78 1.83 20.06
N TRP A 194 -3.82 2.76 20.10
CA TRP A 194 -3.35 3.48 18.93
C TRP A 194 -1.83 3.57 18.91
N PHE A 195 -1.19 2.97 17.91
CA PHE A 195 0.28 3.05 17.77
C PHE A 195 0.60 4.09 16.70
N VAL A 196 1.30 5.15 17.08
CA VAL A 196 1.45 6.34 16.26
C VAL A 196 2.78 7.05 16.51
N SER A 197 3.45 7.42 15.41
CA SER A 197 4.68 8.22 15.43
C SER A 197 4.58 9.54 14.66
N ASN A 198 3.63 9.66 13.73
CA ASN A 198 3.38 10.91 13.02
C ASN A 198 2.23 11.68 13.69
N CYS A 199 2.59 12.75 14.39
CA CYS A 199 1.71 13.57 15.23
C CYS A 199 1.23 14.87 14.56
N ASN A 200 1.64 15.12 13.32
CA ASN A 200 1.23 16.29 12.55
C ASN A 200 0.75 15.80 11.20
N THR A 201 -0.54 15.48 11.11
CA THR A 201 -1.10 14.84 9.93
C THR A 201 -2.07 15.74 9.20
N VAL A 202 -2.18 15.55 7.88
CA VAL A 202 -3.13 16.31 7.06
C VAL A 202 -4.58 15.94 7.41
N SER A 203 -4.81 14.71 7.91
CA SER A 203 -6.12 14.29 8.41
C SER A 203 -6.49 14.86 9.77
N LEU A 204 -5.56 15.49 10.49
CA LEU A 204 -5.75 15.95 11.88
C LEU A 204 -6.23 14.84 12.82
N ARG A 205 -5.88 13.58 12.53
CA ARG A 205 -6.35 12.42 13.29
C ARG A 205 -5.96 12.51 14.77
N GLU A 206 -4.83 13.15 15.08
CA GLU A 206 -4.36 13.40 16.44
C GLU A 206 -5.34 14.26 17.25
N HIS A 207 -5.96 15.27 16.62
CA HIS A 207 -6.97 16.11 17.25
C HIS A 207 -8.27 15.37 17.49
N PHE A 208 -8.64 14.48 16.57
CA PHE A 208 -9.80 13.61 16.71
C PHE A 208 -9.58 12.60 17.85
N VAL A 209 -8.41 11.94 17.90
CA VAL A 209 -8.10 10.97 18.95
C VAL A 209 -8.06 11.63 20.33
N LYS A 210 -7.51 12.84 20.46
CA LYS A 210 -7.53 13.57 21.73
C LYS A 210 -8.95 13.79 22.25
N GLN A 211 -9.87 14.22 21.39
CA GLN A 211 -11.27 14.39 21.77
C GLN A 211 -11.93 13.05 22.08
N LEU A 212 -11.63 11.99 21.32
CA LEU A 212 -12.13 10.65 21.56
C LEU A 212 -11.69 10.12 22.93
N GLU A 213 -10.41 10.29 23.29
CA GLU A 213 -9.86 9.91 24.60
C GLU A 213 -10.62 10.60 25.74
N GLU A 214 -10.83 11.92 25.64
CA GLU A 214 -11.61 12.70 26.62
C GLU A 214 -13.05 12.17 26.79
N GLN A 215 -13.71 11.82 25.69
CA GLN A 215 -15.06 11.26 25.74
C GLN A 215 -15.08 9.83 26.30
N MET A 216 -14.10 8.99 25.96
CA MET A 216 -14.03 7.61 26.42
C MET A 216 -13.83 7.50 27.94
N ILE A 217 -13.10 8.44 28.56
CA ILE A 217 -12.94 8.53 30.02
C ILE A 217 -14.30 8.64 30.73
N VAL A 218 -15.24 9.39 30.17
CA VAL A 218 -16.59 9.55 30.76
C VAL A 218 -17.33 8.20 30.85
N TYR A 219 -17.06 7.29 29.92
CA TYR A 219 -17.65 5.95 29.87
C TYR A 219 -16.79 4.88 30.58
N GLY A 220 -15.70 5.27 31.25
CA GLY A 220 -14.77 4.34 31.89
C GLY A 220 -14.04 3.44 30.88
N LEU A 221 -13.90 3.87 29.63
CA LEU A 221 -13.20 3.14 28.58
C LEU A 221 -11.76 3.64 28.44
N GLU A 222 -10.81 2.72 28.37
CA GLU A 222 -9.38 3.02 28.25
C GLU A 222 -8.94 3.03 26.78
N LEU A 223 -8.40 4.16 26.32
CA LEU A 223 -7.70 4.30 25.04
C LEU A 223 -6.23 4.59 25.30
N ASP A 224 -5.37 3.63 24.94
CA ASP A 224 -3.93 3.74 25.13
C ASP A 224 -3.23 4.18 23.84
N VAL A 225 -2.51 5.30 23.91
CA VAL A 225 -1.73 5.84 22.79
C VAL A 225 -0.24 5.57 22.98
N TYR A 226 0.32 4.77 22.07
CA TYR A 226 1.72 4.36 22.05
C TYR A 226 2.51 5.08 20.96
N GLY A 227 3.76 5.43 21.27
CA GLY A 227 4.70 6.08 20.35
C GLY A 227 4.82 7.58 20.58
N ASP A 228 5.36 8.30 19.60
CA ASP A 228 5.78 9.71 19.77
C ASP A 228 4.63 10.67 20.06
N CYS A 229 3.38 10.28 19.74
CA CYS A 229 2.20 11.12 19.97
C CYS A 229 1.46 10.78 21.27
N GLY A 230 1.96 9.82 22.04
CA GLY A 230 1.34 9.33 23.26
C GLY A 230 2.29 9.33 24.46
N LYS A 231 1.76 8.89 25.61
CA LYS A 231 2.55 8.76 26.85
C LYS A 231 3.18 7.38 26.97
N LEU A 232 2.63 6.38 26.27
CA LEU A 232 3.11 5.01 26.31
C LEU A 232 4.12 4.78 25.19
N GLN A 233 5.04 3.85 25.41
CA GLN A 233 6.14 3.60 24.49
C GLN A 233 6.04 2.21 23.91
N CYS A 234 6.19 2.13 22.60
CA CYS A 234 6.44 0.89 21.89
C CYS A 234 7.60 1.13 20.92
N SER A 235 8.82 0.83 21.37
CA SER A 235 10.00 0.99 20.53
C SER A 235 10.06 -0.13 19.48
N GLN A 236 10.73 0.14 18.35
CA GLN A 236 10.95 -0.84 17.29
C GLN A 236 11.61 -2.14 17.81
N ILE A 237 12.48 -2.01 18.82
CA ILE A 237 13.17 -3.14 19.45
C ILE A 237 12.20 -4.06 20.19
N ASN A 238 11.13 -3.50 20.78
CA ASN A 238 10.14 -4.25 21.56
C ASN A 238 8.80 -4.42 20.83
N MET A 239 8.75 -4.20 19.52
CA MET A 239 7.49 -4.20 18.75
C MET A 239 6.73 -5.52 18.91
N LYS A 240 7.42 -6.66 18.87
CA LYS A 240 6.82 -7.99 19.09
C LYS A 240 6.09 -8.11 20.44
N GLY A 241 6.66 -7.51 21.49
CA GLY A 241 6.04 -7.46 22.81
C GLY A 241 4.76 -6.62 22.80
N CYS A 242 4.80 -5.46 22.16
CA CYS A 242 3.62 -4.60 21.99
C CYS A 242 2.52 -5.25 21.16
N GLU A 243 2.88 -5.97 20.10
CA GLU A 243 1.93 -6.70 19.26
C GLU A 243 1.23 -7.82 20.04
N THR A 244 1.99 -8.57 20.85
CA THR A 244 1.43 -9.58 21.76
C THR A 244 0.48 -8.95 22.79
N MET A 245 0.86 -7.78 23.29
CA MET A 245 0.09 -7.00 24.25
C MET A 245 -1.20 -6.43 23.61
N LEU A 246 -1.12 -5.96 22.37
CA LEU A 246 -2.26 -5.53 21.55
C LEU A 246 -3.26 -6.67 21.40
N GLN A 247 -2.77 -7.85 20.97
CA GLN A 247 -3.58 -9.04 20.75
C GLN A 247 -4.28 -9.51 22.01
N ARG A 248 -3.61 -9.48 23.16
CA ARG A 248 -4.17 -9.99 24.41
C ARG A 248 -5.12 -9.04 25.11
N ASN A 249 -4.86 -7.73 25.05
CA ASN A 249 -5.49 -6.81 25.99
C ASN A 249 -6.60 -5.95 25.38
N TYR A 250 -6.59 -5.69 24.06
CA TYR A 250 -7.45 -4.67 23.45
C TYR A 250 -8.52 -5.26 22.56
N TYR A 251 -9.74 -4.72 22.66
CA TYR A 251 -10.83 -5.03 21.73
C TYR A 251 -10.64 -4.35 20.38
N PHE A 252 -10.25 -3.09 20.39
CA PHE A 252 -10.19 -2.23 19.21
C PHE A 252 -8.77 -1.70 18.95
N TYR A 253 -8.48 -1.44 17.68
CA TYR A 253 -7.27 -0.72 17.27
C TYR A 253 -7.63 0.44 16.35
N LEU A 254 -7.09 1.63 16.62
CA LEU A 254 -7.33 2.81 15.79
C LEU A 254 -6.44 2.76 14.54
N ALA A 255 -7.00 2.31 13.42
CA ALA A 255 -6.35 2.22 12.11
C ALA A 255 -6.51 3.53 11.31
N PHE A 256 -6.13 4.66 11.91
CA PHE A 256 -6.39 5.99 11.34
C PHE A 256 -5.32 6.42 10.35
N GLU A 257 -5.73 6.89 9.18
CA GLU A 257 -4.81 7.31 8.12
C GLU A 257 -4.26 8.72 8.31
N ASN A 258 -3.04 8.93 7.82
CA ASN A 258 -2.35 10.24 7.90
C ASN A 258 -3.02 11.33 7.03
N ALA A 259 -3.92 10.93 6.13
CA ALA A 259 -4.60 11.82 5.21
C ALA A 259 -5.96 11.27 4.81
N LEU A 260 -6.90 12.18 4.54
CA LEU A 260 -8.20 11.86 3.97
C LEU A 260 -8.07 11.88 2.44
N SER A 261 -7.86 10.71 1.84
CA SER A 261 -7.70 10.58 0.38
C SER A 261 -8.48 9.37 -0.15
N GLU A 262 -9.06 9.52 -1.34
CA GLU A 262 -9.81 8.45 -2.01
C GLU A 262 -8.91 7.22 -2.20
N ASP A 263 -9.44 6.04 -1.85
CA ASP A 263 -8.78 4.73 -1.93
C ASP A 263 -7.48 4.59 -1.11
N TYR A 264 -7.12 5.57 -0.27
CA TYR A 264 -5.92 5.51 0.58
C TYR A 264 -6.18 4.69 1.84
N VAL A 265 -5.92 3.38 1.74
CA VAL A 265 -6.00 2.42 2.85
C VAL A 265 -4.67 1.68 2.93
N THR A 266 -3.97 1.80 4.07
CA THR A 266 -2.62 1.27 4.24
C THR A 266 -2.59 0.04 5.15
N GLU A 267 -1.40 -0.41 5.52
CA GLU A 267 -1.16 -1.51 6.45
C GLU A 267 -1.83 -1.37 7.83
N LYS A 268 -2.30 -0.18 8.21
CA LYS A 268 -2.88 0.08 9.54
C LYS A 268 -4.11 -0.78 9.84
N ILE A 269 -4.98 -1.00 8.85
CA ILE A 269 -6.14 -1.89 9.01
C ILE A 269 -5.68 -3.35 9.17
N LEU A 270 -4.64 -3.76 8.44
CA LEU A 270 -4.09 -5.11 8.53
C LEU A 270 -3.44 -5.35 9.89
N HIS A 271 -2.78 -4.34 10.45
CA HIS A 271 -2.19 -4.42 11.76
C HIS A 271 -3.25 -4.73 12.82
N ALA A 272 -4.44 -4.11 12.74
CA ALA A 272 -5.55 -4.45 13.63
C ALA A 272 -5.99 -5.92 13.50
N LEU A 273 -6.24 -6.35 12.26
CA LEU A 273 -6.76 -7.69 11.95
C LEU A 273 -5.77 -8.80 12.30
N ARG A 274 -4.47 -8.56 12.10
CA ARG A 274 -3.40 -9.53 12.39
C ARG A 274 -3.28 -9.85 13.89
N TYR A 275 -3.68 -8.92 14.75
CA TYR A 275 -3.57 -9.04 16.20
C TYR A 275 -4.94 -9.13 16.86
N ASP A 276 -5.92 -9.79 16.21
CA ASP A 276 -7.25 -10.10 16.76
C ASP A 276 -7.96 -8.89 17.39
N THR A 277 -7.80 -7.71 16.79
CA THR A 277 -8.53 -6.50 17.20
C THR A 277 -9.47 -6.06 16.09
N VAL A 278 -10.57 -5.41 16.49
CA VAL A 278 -11.50 -4.81 15.53
C VAL A 278 -10.95 -3.45 15.10
N PRO A 279 -10.66 -3.23 13.80
CA PRO A 279 -10.18 -1.94 13.33
C PRO A 279 -11.27 -0.87 13.44
N ILE A 280 -10.95 0.24 14.10
CA ILE A 280 -11.71 1.49 13.96
C ILE A 280 -10.95 2.34 12.94
N VAL A 281 -11.61 2.62 11.82
CA VAL A 281 -10.98 3.29 10.67
C VAL A 281 -11.38 4.76 10.59
N PHE A 282 -10.42 5.60 10.19
CA PHE A 282 -10.63 7.02 9.88
C PHE A 282 -9.75 7.37 8.68
N GLY A 283 -10.38 7.65 7.54
CA GLY A 283 -9.71 7.87 6.27
C GLY A 283 -10.68 8.36 5.20
N GLY A 284 -10.15 8.76 4.05
CA GLY A 284 -10.95 9.27 2.92
C GLY A 284 -11.44 8.20 1.94
N ALA A 285 -11.19 6.93 2.23
CA ALA A 285 -11.53 5.82 1.36
C ALA A 285 -12.96 5.31 1.58
N ASN A 286 -13.53 4.67 0.56
CA ASN A 286 -14.71 3.83 0.75
C ASN A 286 -14.26 2.44 1.23
N TYR A 287 -14.22 2.24 2.55
CA TYR A 287 -13.74 1.00 3.18
C TYR A 287 -14.53 -0.26 2.78
N THR A 288 -15.74 -0.13 2.23
CA THR A 288 -16.50 -1.28 1.71
C THR A 288 -15.82 -1.96 0.52
N ARG A 289 -14.82 -1.32 -0.09
CA ARG A 289 -13.98 -1.87 -1.18
C ARG A 289 -12.75 -2.63 -0.66
N PHE A 290 -12.45 -2.50 0.64
CA PHE A 290 -11.22 -2.95 1.30
C PHE A 290 -11.48 -3.89 2.47
N ASP A 291 -12.71 -3.93 2.99
CA ASP A 291 -13.12 -4.87 4.03
C ASP A 291 -14.63 -5.20 3.92
N THR A 292 -15.00 -6.35 4.46
CA THR A 292 -16.39 -6.83 4.58
C THR A 292 -17.22 -5.88 5.44
N LYS A 293 -18.49 -5.66 5.05
CA LYS A 293 -19.45 -5.02 5.96
C LYS A 293 -19.90 -6.07 6.99
N TYR A 294 -19.78 -5.72 8.27
CA TYR A 294 -20.39 -6.44 9.39
C TYR A 294 -21.92 -6.48 9.28
#